data_AF-A0A7R9F5A6-F1
#
_entry.id   AF-A0A7R9F5A6-F1
#
_cell.length_a   1.000
_cell.length_b   1.000
_cell.length_c   1.000
_cell.angle_alpha   90.00
_cell.angle_beta   90.00
_cell.angle_gamma   90.00
#
_symmetry.space_group_name_H-M   'P 1'
#
loop_
_entity.id
_entity.type
_entity.pdbx_description
1 polymer ?
#
loop_
_entity_poly.entity_id
_entity_poly.type
_entity_poly.pdbx_seq_one_letter_code
_entity_poly.pdbx_strand_id
1 'polypeptide(L)'
;FAFYFSVSVLNQALDWSADDKEIGVRGKTDQQFIFVSGSVIKAWDLGVATMKKGEISIFTCKSDYAYGKNGSPPKIPPDATLVFEIEVVDWTGEDLSQKKDGGIIRYQITKGEGYATPNDGAVVDVHLVGKYNETVFEEREVTFPIGEGSEYGICEGLERALEKFKKGEKSRIVLKSKYAFKELGRPEVNIPPHADVEYVVELKNFEKAKEGWSLDSDGKLEQAKFFKEKGTNYFKAEKYQLALKMYKKIITFLEHELGFEGEKNDERKALLLAAHLNLAMCYLKLTENLEARDQCDKALELDPNNIKGLFRRGQAWLGMVEPEKAKADFEMVMKLEPSNKAAANHYSLCLVKLKEQKSREKKIYANMFEKFAQRDREVGGQTMDVEETPAKGLLVGCDVVPSLQKEEEWRRNQPDVMNTLGEWGEDEREREMTDFERENPNILMLNSTGEEFKNM
;
A
#
# COMPACT_ATOMS: atom_id res chain seq x y z
N PHE A 1 -24.72 -12.55 16.79
CA PHE A 1 -24.55 -13.55 15.73
C PHE A 1 -24.75 -12.85 14.40
N ALA A 2 -23.72 -12.25 13.81
CA ALA A 2 -23.78 -11.78 12.43
C ALA A 2 -23.22 -12.89 11.54
N PHE A 3 -24.07 -13.84 11.16
CA PHE A 3 -23.75 -14.87 10.18
C PHE A 3 -24.42 -14.51 8.86
N TYR A 4 -23.75 -14.80 7.76
CA TYR A 4 -24.31 -14.79 6.42
C TYR A 4 -24.74 -16.21 6.08
N PHE A 5 -26.04 -16.46 6.09
CA PHE A 5 -26.60 -17.75 5.69
C PHE A 5 -26.96 -17.69 4.21
N SER A 6 -26.52 -18.69 3.44
CA SER A 6 -27.04 -18.99 2.11
C SER A 6 -28.07 -20.10 2.26
N VAL A 7 -29.34 -19.77 2.03
CA VAL A 7 -30.45 -20.72 2.15
C VAL A 7 -31.23 -20.81 0.85
N SER A 8 -31.76 -21.99 0.54
CA SER A 8 -32.76 -22.17 -0.50
C SER A 8 -34.12 -22.33 0.16
N VAL A 9 -35.10 -21.55 -0.26
CA VAL A 9 -36.50 -21.75 0.15
C VAL A 9 -37.12 -22.70 -0.86
N LEU A 10 -37.41 -23.92 -0.43
CA LEU A 10 -37.96 -24.94 -1.31
C LEU A 10 -39.48 -24.75 -1.47
N ASN A 11 -40.17 -24.43 -0.38
CA ASN A 11 -41.62 -24.17 -0.36
C ASN A 11 -42.01 -23.13 0.71
N GLN A 12 -43.09 -22.38 0.46
CA GLN A 12 -43.74 -21.50 1.44
C GLN A 12 -45.26 -21.58 1.30
N ALA A 13 -45.96 -21.77 2.43
CA ALA A 13 -47.42 -21.86 2.46
C ALA A 13 -48.02 -21.08 3.64
N LEU A 14 -49.30 -20.72 3.52
CA LEU A 14 -50.17 -20.43 4.67
C LEU A 14 -50.69 -21.76 5.22
N ASP A 15 -50.81 -21.84 6.54
CA ASP A 15 -51.36 -22.97 7.33
C ASP A 15 -52.01 -24.13 6.55
N TRP A 16 -51.48 -25.34 6.73
CA TRP A 16 -51.86 -26.58 6.04
C TRP A 16 -53.28 -27.09 6.38
N SER A 17 -54.01 -26.41 7.28
CA SER A 17 -55.34 -26.84 7.72
C SER A 17 -56.51 -25.93 7.30
N ALA A 18 -56.28 -24.79 6.64
CA ALA A 18 -57.35 -23.89 6.23
C ALA A 18 -57.06 -23.27 4.87
N ASP A 19 -57.61 -23.91 3.82
CA ASP A 19 -57.49 -23.57 2.40
C ASP A 19 -56.03 -23.43 1.94
N ASP A 20 -55.48 -24.48 1.31
CA ASP A 20 -54.19 -24.56 0.59
C ASP A 20 -54.01 -23.45 -0.47
N LYS A 21 -53.95 -22.20 -0.02
CA LYS A 21 -53.55 -21.06 -0.82
C LYS A 21 -52.05 -20.98 -0.69
N GLU A 22 -51.36 -21.63 -1.62
CA GLU A 22 -49.96 -21.32 -1.91
C GLU A 22 -49.85 -19.80 -2.07
N ILE A 23 -49.20 -19.13 -1.11
CA ILE A 23 -48.77 -17.74 -1.33
C ILE A 23 -47.62 -17.86 -2.33
N GLY A 24 -47.97 -17.84 -3.62
CA GLY A 24 -47.08 -18.18 -4.73
C GLY A 24 -45.60 -17.96 -4.46
N VAL A 25 -44.90 -19.05 -4.18
CA VAL A 25 -43.49 -19.19 -4.47
C VAL A 25 -43.43 -19.79 -5.86
N ARG A 26 -42.72 -19.12 -6.77
CA ARG A 26 -42.38 -19.71 -8.07
C ARG A 26 -41.91 -21.14 -7.83
N GLY A 27 -42.62 -22.12 -8.39
CA GLY A 27 -42.21 -23.52 -8.27
C GLY A 27 -40.73 -23.68 -8.59
N LYS A 28 -40.01 -24.43 -7.74
CA LYS A 28 -38.57 -24.76 -7.91
C LYS A 28 -37.76 -23.60 -8.51
N THR A 29 -37.64 -22.49 -7.80
CA THR A 29 -36.53 -21.58 -8.06
C THR A 29 -35.37 -21.98 -7.17
N ASP A 30 -34.29 -22.49 -7.78
CA ASP A 30 -32.94 -22.62 -7.19
C ASP A 30 -32.35 -21.24 -6.85
N GLN A 31 -33.12 -20.37 -6.20
CA GLN A 31 -32.71 -19.04 -5.78
C GLN A 31 -32.19 -19.13 -4.35
N GLN A 32 -30.86 -19.07 -4.22
CA GLN A 32 -30.20 -18.92 -2.95
C GLN A 32 -30.42 -17.51 -2.41
N PHE A 33 -30.93 -17.43 -1.19
CA PHE A 33 -31.09 -16.20 -0.43
C PHE A 33 -29.93 -16.09 0.55
N ILE A 34 -29.19 -14.98 0.45
CA ILE A 34 -28.18 -14.62 1.44
C ILE A 34 -28.81 -13.64 2.41
N PHE A 35 -28.92 -14.02 3.68
CA PHE A 35 -29.40 -13.11 4.72
C PHE A 35 -28.45 -13.05 5.90
N VAL A 36 -28.50 -11.91 6.60
CA VAL A 36 -27.76 -11.69 7.84
C VAL A 36 -28.72 -11.91 8.99
N SER A 37 -28.30 -12.61 10.04
CA SER A 37 -29.19 -12.77 11.19
C SER A 37 -29.67 -11.42 11.74
N GLY A 38 -30.98 -11.30 11.95
CA GLY A 38 -31.70 -10.07 12.28
C GLY A 38 -32.33 -9.35 11.08
N SER A 39 -32.09 -9.79 9.84
CA SER A 39 -32.67 -9.21 8.62
C SER A 39 -33.91 -9.95 8.10
N VAL A 40 -34.33 -11.01 8.78
CA VAL A 40 -35.47 -11.87 8.40
C VAL A 40 -36.48 -11.94 9.55
N ILE A 41 -37.58 -12.66 9.35
CA ILE A 41 -38.55 -12.90 10.42
C ILE A 41 -37.89 -13.65 11.59
N LYS A 42 -38.35 -13.39 12.82
CA LYS A 42 -37.77 -13.97 14.05
C LYS A 42 -37.72 -15.51 13.99
N ALA A 43 -38.71 -16.15 13.38
CA ALA A 43 -38.77 -17.59 13.25
C ALA A 43 -37.58 -18.16 12.43
N TRP A 44 -37.19 -17.47 11.36
CA TRP A 44 -36.03 -17.88 10.56
C TRP A 44 -34.73 -17.66 11.31
N ASP A 45 -34.57 -16.52 12.00
CA ASP A 45 -33.38 -16.25 12.81
C ASP A 45 -33.14 -17.32 13.87
N LEU A 46 -34.21 -17.81 14.49
CA LEU A 46 -34.13 -18.87 15.50
C LEU A 46 -33.98 -20.26 14.88
N GLY A 47 -34.78 -20.56 13.84
CA GLY A 47 -34.83 -21.87 13.22
C GLY A 47 -33.55 -22.21 12.44
N VAL A 48 -33.14 -21.34 11.52
CA VAL A 48 -31.95 -21.56 10.68
C VAL A 48 -30.68 -21.66 11.53
N ALA A 49 -30.60 -20.97 12.66
CA ALA A 49 -29.48 -21.08 13.59
C ALA A 49 -29.31 -22.48 14.23
N THR A 50 -30.33 -23.35 14.16
CA THR A 50 -30.27 -24.73 14.67
C THR A 50 -29.85 -25.76 13.62
N MET A 51 -29.81 -25.37 12.35
CA MET A 51 -29.61 -26.29 11.22
C MET A 51 -28.12 -26.54 10.91
N LYS A 52 -27.83 -27.69 10.32
CA LYS A 52 -26.50 -28.04 9.77
C LYS A 52 -26.40 -27.74 8.27
N LYS A 53 -25.18 -27.78 7.72
CA LYS A 53 -24.94 -27.52 6.30
C LYS A 53 -25.54 -28.67 5.49
N GLY A 54 -26.33 -28.32 4.48
CA GLY A 54 -27.12 -29.24 3.66
C GLY A 54 -28.39 -29.78 4.34
N GLU A 55 -28.74 -29.31 5.55
CA GLU A 55 -29.97 -29.73 6.22
C GLU A 55 -31.19 -29.08 5.54
N ILE A 56 -32.26 -29.86 5.39
CA ILE A 56 -33.57 -29.39 4.95
C ILE A 56 -34.54 -29.56 6.12
N SER A 57 -35.18 -28.48 6.55
CA SER A 57 -36.11 -28.46 7.68
C SER A 57 -37.36 -27.65 7.37
N ILE A 58 -38.49 -28.10 7.93
CA ILE A 58 -39.79 -27.43 7.79
C ILE A 58 -40.10 -26.67 9.08
N PHE A 59 -40.35 -25.36 8.97
CA PHE A 59 -40.68 -24.48 10.09
C PHE A 59 -42.13 -24.01 10.00
N THR A 60 -42.92 -24.29 11.05
CA THR A 60 -44.26 -23.70 11.24
C THR A 60 -44.15 -22.48 12.16
N CYS A 61 -44.32 -21.30 11.58
CA CYS A 61 -44.03 -20.00 12.17
C CYS A 61 -45.34 -19.28 12.53
N LYS A 62 -45.65 -19.19 13.83
CA LYS A 62 -46.76 -18.35 14.32
C LYS A 62 -46.55 -16.87 13.98
N SER A 63 -47.63 -16.11 13.86
CA SER A 63 -47.61 -14.70 13.47
C SER A 63 -46.67 -13.83 14.32
N ASP A 64 -46.61 -14.04 15.63
CA ASP A 64 -45.72 -13.29 16.56
C ASP A 64 -44.21 -13.44 16.26
N TYR A 65 -43.84 -14.52 15.58
CA TYR A 65 -42.48 -14.80 15.11
C TYR A 65 -42.32 -14.56 13.59
N ALA A 66 -43.39 -14.13 12.92
CA ALA A 66 -43.46 -13.79 11.51
C ALA A 66 -43.83 -12.29 11.33
N TYR A 67 -45.00 -12.00 10.74
CA TYR A 67 -45.43 -10.63 10.40
C TYR A 67 -46.46 -10.02 11.38
N GLY A 68 -46.82 -10.75 12.44
CA GLY A 68 -47.71 -10.31 13.51
C GLY A 68 -49.10 -9.87 13.03
N LYS A 69 -49.74 -9.03 13.85
CA LYS A 69 -51.10 -8.51 13.64
C LYS A 69 -51.30 -7.68 12.38
N ASN A 70 -50.21 -7.13 11.81
CA ASN A 70 -50.31 -6.28 10.63
C ASN A 70 -50.18 -7.08 9.34
N GLY A 71 -49.59 -8.29 9.39
CA GLY A 71 -49.26 -9.06 8.20
C GLY A 71 -48.28 -8.33 7.29
N SER A 72 -48.29 -8.69 6.00
CA SER A 72 -47.63 -7.99 4.91
C SER A 72 -48.56 -7.94 3.69
N PRO A 73 -49.56 -7.05 3.70
CA PRO A 73 -50.55 -6.96 2.64
C PRO A 73 -49.93 -6.62 1.28
N PRO A 74 -50.50 -7.11 0.15
CA PRO A 74 -51.69 -7.95 0.07
C PRO A 74 -51.40 -9.46 0.26
N LYS A 75 -50.13 -9.86 0.38
CA LYS A 75 -49.72 -11.28 0.29
C LYS A 75 -49.89 -12.05 1.58
N ILE A 76 -49.59 -11.42 2.72
CA ILE A 76 -49.61 -12.07 4.02
C ILE A 76 -50.68 -11.38 4.87
N PRO A 77 -51.78 -12.07 5.21
CA PRO A 77 -52.81 -11.52 6.08
C PRO A 77 -52.29 -11.17 7.49
N PRO A 78 -52.98 -10.27 8.21
CA PRO A 78 -52.91 -10.16 9.66
C PRO A 78 -52.95 -11.52 10.36
N ASP A 79 -52.10 -11.70 11.38
CA ASP A 79 -52.09 -12.89 12.26
C ASP A 79 -51.89 -14.24 11.55
N ALA A 80 -51.33 -14.22 10.34
CA ALA A 80 -51.06 -15.42 9.55
C ALA A 80 -49.97 -16.31 10.19
N THR A 81 -50.23 -17.62 10.22
CA THR A 81 -49.22 -18.66 10.47
C THR A 81 -48.63 -19.10 9.14
N LEU A 82 -47.30 -19.08 9.04
CA LEU A 82 -46.57 -19.41 7.83
C LEU A 82 -45.82 -20.73 7.99
N VAL A 83 -45.76 -21.52 6.92
CA VAL A 83 -44.94 -22.73 6.86
C VAL A 83 -43.86 -22.52 5.81
N PHE A 84 -42.61 -22.80 6.18
CA PHE A 84 -41.45 -22.69 5.29
C PHE A 84 -40.69 -24.01 5.26
N GLU A 85 -40.33 -24.48 4.07
CA GLU A 85 -39.34 -25.53 3.88
C GLU A 85 -38.02 -24.87 3.45
N ILE A 86 -37.00 -24.99 4.29
CA ILE A 86 -35.73 -24.28 4.12
C ILE A 86 -34.60 -25.30 4.04
N GLU A 87 -33.72 -25.14 3.06
CA GLU A 87 -32.42 -25.80 2.99
C GLU A 87 -31.31 -24.81 3.36
N VAL A 88 -30.41 -25.18 4.27
CA VAL A 88 -29.18 -24.40 4.52
C VAL A 88 -28.07 -24.89 3.61
N VAL A 89 -27.79 -24.14 2.54
CA VAL A 89 -26.76 -24.50 1.55
C VAL A 89 -25.37 -24.27 2.11
N ASP A 90 -25.14 -23.10 2.71
CA ASP A 90 -23.87 -22.75 3.34
C ASP A 90 -24.06 -21.62 4.36
N TRP A 91 -23.06 -21.40 5.20
CA TRP A 91 -22.94 -20.15 5.95
C TRP A 91 -21.49 -19.74 6.11
N THR A 92 -21.30 -18.42 6.21
CA THR A 92 -20.01 -17.84 6.53
C THR A 92 -20.15 -16.75 7.57
N GLY A 93 -19.05 -16.45 8.25
CA GLY A 93 -18.98 -15.35 9.19
C GLY A 93 -18.95 -14.01 8.49
N GLU A 94 -18.95 -12.94 9.27
CA GLU A 94 -18.80 -11.59 8.75
C GLU A 94 -17.37 -11.33 8.30
N ASP A 95 -17.19 -10.92 7.06
CA ASP A 95 -15.88 -10.53 6.54
C ASP A 95 -15.48 -9.13 7.03
N LEU A 96 -14.46 -9.05 7.88
CA LEU A 96 -13.91 -7.82 8.44
C LEU A 96 -12.73 -7.27 7.62
N SER A 97 -12.34 -7.92 6.52
CA SER A 97 -11.30 -7.41 5.64
C SER A 97 -11.76 -6.12 4.96
N GLN A 98 -10.82 -5.20 4.75
CA GLN A 98 -11.10 -3.89 4.16
C GLN A 98 -11.62 -4.00 2.71
N LYS A 99 -11.15 -5.00 1.97
CA LYS A 99 -11.53 -5.24 0.57
C LYS A 99 -12.62 -6.30 0.41
N LYS A 100 -13.17 -6.82 1.50
CA LYS A 100 -14.10 -7.97 1.50
C LYS A 100 -13.52 -9.16 0.71
N ASP A 101 -12.25 -9.47 0.98
CA ASP A 101 -11.46 -10.50 0.30
C ASP A 101 -11.52 -11.87 0.99
N GLY A 102 -12.37 -12.03 2.01
CA GLY A 102 -12.51 -13.25 2.80
C GLY A 102 -11.35 -13.51 3.76
N GLY A 103 -10.43 -12.56 3.92
CA GLY A 103 -9.20 -12.76 4.66
C GLY A 103 -9.32 -12.73 6.19
N ILE A 104 -10.35 -12.07 6.71
CA ILE A 104 -10.60 -11.92 8.15
C ILE A 104 -12.09 -12.21 8.38
N ILE A 105 -12.43 -13.43 8.77
CA ILE A 105 -13.83 -13.83 8.97
C ILE A 105 -14.14 -13.91 10.45
N ARG A 106 -15.17 -13.17 10.90
CA ARG A 106 -15.64 -13.15 12.28
C ARG A 106 -16.91 -13.99 12.46
N TYR A 107 -16.87 -14.83 13.48
CA TYR A 107 -18.01 -15.56 14.04
C TYR A 107 -18.22 -15.11 15.48
N GLN A 108 -19.20 -14.23 15.69
CA GLN A 108 -19.49 -13.71 17.03
C GLN A 108 -20.09 -14.79 17.92
N ILE A 109 -19.49 -15.07 19.07
CA ILE A 109 -19.93 -16.08 20.05
C ILE A 109 -20.82 -15.41 21.11
N THR A 110 -20.31 -14.34 21.72
CA THR A 110 -21.03 -13.52 22.71
C THR A 110 -21.09 -12.09 22.19
N LYS A 111 -22.28 -11.49 22.18
CA LYS A 111 -22.45 -10.08 21.80
C LYS A 111 -21.79 -9.19 22.85
N GLY A 112 -20.97 -8.24 22.41
CA GLY A 112 -20.50 -7.18 23.29
C GLY A 112 -21.57 -6.12 23.55
N GLU A 113 -21.31 -5.31 24.57
CA GLU A 113 -22.19 -4.25 25.05
C GLU A 113 -21.77 -2.88 24.54
N GLY A 114 -22.70 -1.93 24.56
CA GLY A 114 -22.47 -0.56 24.13
C GLY A 114 -22.38 -0.36 22.61
N TYR A 115 -22.02 0.86 22.23
CA TYR A 115 -21.94 1.31 20.83
C TYR A 115 -20.51 1.60 20.37
N ALA A 116 -19.59 1.83 21.31
CA ALA A 116 -18.22 2.19 21.00
C ALA A 116 -17.39 0.97 20.59
N THR A 117 -16.45 1.18 19.68
CA THR A 117 -15.42 0.22 19.30
C THR A 117 -14.03 0.88 19.45
N PRO A 118 -12.96 0.09 19.62
CA PRO A 118 -11.60 0.61 19.66
C PRO A 118 -11.23 1.34 18.35
N ASN A 119 -10.52 2.48 18.47
CA ASN A 119 -9.91 3.20 17.34
C ASN A 119 -8.39 2.96 17.27
N ASP A 120 -7.74 3.41 16.19
CA ASP A 120 -6.28 3.33 16.07
C ASP A 120 -5.59 4.03 17.24
N GLY A 121 -4.66 3.33 17.90
CA GLY A 121 -4.00 3.76 19.13
C GLY A 121 -4.77 3.49 20.43
N ALA A 122 -6.01 2.98 20.37
CA ALA A 122 -6.74 2.57 21.57
C ALA A 122 -5.99 1.47 22.32
N VAL A 123 -5.97 1.54 23.65
CA VAL A 123 -5.41 0.48 24.49
C VAL A 123 -6.51 -0.56 24.73
N VAL A 124 -6.28 -1.80 24.32
CA VAL A 124 -7.24 -2.90 24.45
C VAL A 124 -6.74 -3.94 25.45
N ASP A 125 -7.66 -4.45 26.27
CA ASP A 125 -7.45 -5.57 27.18
C ASP A 125 -8.15 -6.80 26.60
N VAL A 126 -7.38 -7.79 26.14
CA VAL A 126 -7.94 -8.96 25.47
C VAL A 126 -7.46 -10.26 26.10
N HIS A 127 -8.35 -11.24 26.14
CA HIS A 127 -7.98 -12.65 26.30
C HIS A 127 -8.06 -13.31 24.93
N LEU A 128 -6.96 -13.95 24.51
CA LEU A 128 -6.87 -14.59 23.20
C LEU A 128 -6.43 -16.04 23.32
N VAL A 129 -7.01 -16.88 22.47
CA VAL A 129 -6.67 -18.29 22.29
C VAL A 129 -6.43 -18.53 20.80
N GLY A 130 -5.18 -18.73 20.41
CA GLY A 130 -4.77 -19.06 19.03
C GLY A 130 -4.80 -20.55 18.78
N LYS A 131 -5.39 -20.97 17.66
CA LYS A 131 -5.52 -22.36 17.22
C LYS A 131 -5.05 -22.54 15.78
N TYR A 132 -4.37 -23.65 15.54
CA TYR A 132 -3.99 -24.12 14.22
C TYR A 132 -4.31 -25.61 14.12
N ASN A 133 -5.09 -26.01 13.11
CA ASN A 133 -5.60 -27.39 12.97
C ASN A 133 -6.16 -27.94 14.31
N GLU A 134 -7.05 -27.18 14.95
CA GLU A 134 -7.68 -27.48 16.24
C GLU A 134 -6.73 -27.52 17.47
N THR A 135 -5.42 -27.45 17.26
CA THR A 135 -4.41 -27.41 18.33
C THR A 135 -4.23 -25.99 18.82
N VAL A 136 -4.37 -25.77 20.13
CA VAL A 136 -4.07 -24.48 20.77
C VAL A 136 -2.56 -24.28 20.77
N PHE A 137 -2.09 -23.21 20.14
CA PHE A 137 -0.67 -22.85 20.11
C PHE A 137 -0.34 -21.67 21.03
N GLU A 138 -1.36 -20.91 21.46
CA GLU A 138 -1.18 -19.74 22.32
C GLU A 138 -2.48 -19.48 23.09
N GLU A 139 -2.35 -19.19 24.38
CA GLU A 139 -3.44 -18.70 25.22
C GLU A 139 -2.86 -17.73 26.25
N ARG A 140 -3.35 -16.49 26.26
CA ARG A 140 -2.92 -15.49 27.23
C ARG A 140 -3.87 -14.30 27.30
N GLU A 141 -3.69 -13.53 28.35
CA GLU A 141 -4.21 -12.17 28.44
C GLU A 141 -3.12 -11.18 28.01
N VAL A 142 -3.50 -10.16 27.27
CA VAL A 142 -2.57 -9.15 26.78
C VAL A 142 -3.27 -7.81 26.67
N THR A 143 -2.56 -6.78 27.15
CA THR A 143 -2.95 -5.38 27.01
C THR A 143 -1.99 -4.73 26.03
N PHE A 144 -2.51 -4.12 24.96
CA PHE A 144 -1.68 -3.47 23.96
C PHE A 144 -2.41 -2.33 23.24
N PRO A 145 -1.68 -1.34 22.71
CA PRO A 145 -2.26 -0.31 21.86
C PRO A 145 -2.47 -0.81 20.41
N ILE A 146 -3.68 -0.63 19.87
CA ILE A 146 -4.00 -0.93 18.48
C ILE A 146 -3.07 -0.16 17.54
N GLY A 147 -2.52 -0.85 16.54
CA GLY A 147 -1.57 -0.32 15.58
C GLY A 147 -0.13 -0.71 15.91
N GLU A 148 0.11 -1.29 17.09
CA GLU A 148 1.41 -1.75 17.59
C GLU A 148 1.38 -3.22 18.06
N GLY A 149 0.34 -3.98 17.69
CA GLY A 149 0.16 -5.36 18.13
C GLY A 149 1.33 -6.29 17.78
N SER A 150 2.09 -6.00 16.73
CA SER A 150 3.29 -6.77 16.38
C SER A 150 4.32 -6.83 17.53
N GLU A 151 4.42 -5.78 18.35
CA GLU A 151 5.30 -5.76 19.54
C GLU A 151 4.87 -6.74 20.61
N TYR A 152 3.59 -7.08 20.60
CA TYR A 152 2.96 -7.96 21.56
C TYR A 152 2.69 -9.33 20.96
N GLY A 153 3.22 -9.65 19.77
CA GLY A 153 2.99 -10.93 19.10
C GLY A 153 1.59 -11.09 18.51
N ILE A 154 0.90 -9.98 18.25
CA ILE A 154 -0.43 -9.95 17.65
C ILE A 154 -0.29 -9.75 16.14
N CYS A 155 -0.94 -10.61 15.35
CA CYS A 155 -0.96 -10.48 13.90
C CYS A 155 -1.91 -9.36 13.44
N GLU A 156 -1.58 -8.75 12.30
CA GLU A 156 -2.30 -7.61 11.71
C GLU A 156 -3.81 -7.87 11.54
N GLY A 157 -4.19 -9.09 11.13
CA GLY A 157 -5.59 -9.46 10.95
C GLY A 157 -6.40 -9.43 12.26
N LEU A 158 -5.76 -9.75 13.38
CA LEU A 158 -6.40 -9.74 14.69
C LEU A 158 -6.59 -8.31 15.19
N GLU A 159 -5.59 -7.43 14.99
CA GLU A 159 -5.72 -6.00 15.29
C GLU A 159 -6.88 -5.37 14.50
N ARG A 160 -6.93 -5.64 13.19
CA ARG A 160 -8.02 -5.16 12.32
C ARG A 160 -9.39 -5.67 12.76
N ALA A 161 -9.46 -6.92 13.22
CA ALA A 161 -10.70 -7.48 13.73
C ALA A 161 -11.16 -6.76 15.01
N LEU A 162 -10.23 -6.49 15.94
CA LEU A 162 -10.51 -5.85 17.23
C LEU A 162 -11.09 -4.43 17.10
N GLU A 163 -10.77 -3.68 16.06
CA GLU A 163 -11.39 -2.37 15.75
C GLU A 163 -12.92 -2.46 15.53
N LYS A 164 -13.44 -3.67 15.30
CA LYS A 164 -14.88 -3.94 15.08
C LYS A 164 -15.53 -4.63 16.27
N PHE A 165 -14.79 -4.89 17.35
CA PHE A 165 -15.31 -5.52 18.56
C PHE A 165 -15.94 -4.49 19.48
N LYS A 166 -16.96 -4.94 20.21
CA LYS A 166 -17.53 -4.20 21.34
C LYS A 166 -16.99 -4.71 22.67
N LYS A 167 -17.10 -3.89 23.71
CA LYS A 167 -16.69 -4.29 25.07
C LYS A 167 -17.45 -5.54 25.51
N GLY A 168 -16.75 -6.53 26.07
CA GLY A 168 -17.30 -7.83 26.45
C GLY A 168 -17.60 -8.78 25.27
N GLU A 169 -17.31 -8.39 24.03
CA GLU A 169 -17.51 -9.26 22.87
C GLU A 169 -16.54 -10.43 22.90
N LYS A 170 -17.07 -11.64 22.68
CA LYS A 170 -16.29 -12.85 22.43
C LYS A 170 -16.57 -13.35 21.02
N SER A 171 -15.53 -13.52 20.22
CA SER A 171 -15.66 -13.87 18.80
C SER A 171 -14.56 -14.82 18.37
N ARG A 172 -14.90 -15.78 17.51
CA ARG A 172 -13.94 -16.60 16.76
C ARG A 172 -13.59 -15.88 15.47
N ILE A 173 -12.31 -15.69 15.22
CA ILE A 173 -11.76 -15.02 14.04
C ILE A 173 -10.95 -16.06 13.26
N VAL A 174 -11.31 -16.26 11.99
CA VAL A 174 -10.55 -17.07 11.06
C VAL A 174 -9.72 -16.11 10.20
N LEU A 175 -8.41 -16.28 10.25
CA LEU A 175 -7.45 -15.43 9.54
C LEU A 175 -6.80 -16.23 8.42
N LYS A 176 -6.95 -15.74 7.19
CA LYS A 176 -6.15 -16.22 6.07
C LYS A 176 -4.69 -15.83 6.28
N SER A 177 -3.77 -16.64 5.78
CA SER A 177 -2.33 -16.43 5.98
C SER A 177 -1.83 -15.00 5.70
N LYS A 178 -2.38 -14.36 4.66
CA LYS A 178 -2.12 -12.95 4.31
C LYS A 178 -2.31 -11.96 5.47
N TYR A 179 -3.21 -12.27 6.41
CA TYR A 179 -3.54 -11.47 7.58
C TYR A 179 -3.00 -12.06 8.90
N ALA A 180 -2.34 -13.22 8.84
CA ALA A 180 -1.73 -13.91 9.97
C ALA A 180 -0.20 -13.88 9.86
N PHE A 181 0.45 -15.04 9.74
CA PHE A 181 1.91 -15.21 9.77
C PHE A 181 2.58 -15.24 8.39
N LYS A 182 1.80 -15.09 7.30
CA LYS A 182 2.30 -14.94 5.92
C LYS A 182 3.31 -16.04 5.54
N GLU A 183 4.38 -15.68 4.84
CA GLU A 183 5.43 -16.58 4.34
C GLU A 183 6.33 -17.14 5.45
N LEU A 184 6.40 -16.49 6.61
CA LEU A 184 7.31 -16.91 7.69
C LEU A 184 6.71 -18.04 8.53
N GLY A 185 5.38 -18.08 8.67
CA GLY A 185 4.72 -18.97 9.63
C GLY A 185 5.17 -18.68 11.06
N ARG A 186 5.11 -19.70 11.92
CA ARG A 186 5.68 -19.67 13.28
C ARG A 186 6.16 -21.07 13.66
N PRO A 187 7.39 -21.44 13.23
CA PRO A 187 7.92 -22.79 13.40
C PRO A 187 7.99 -23.24 14.87
N GLU A 188 8.24 -22.31 15.79
CA GLU A 188 8.30 -22.53 17.24
C GLU A 188 7.06 -23.21 17.81
N VAL A 189 5.91 -23.02 17.16
CA VAL A 189 4.61 -23.57 17.55
C VAL A 189 3.96 -24.39 16.43
N ASN A 190 4.78 -24.92 15.51
CA ASN A 190 4.37 -25.78 14.39
C ASN A 190 3.36 -25.13 13.42
N ILE A 191 3.43 -23.82 13.24
CA ILE A 191 2.63 -23.13 12.23
C ILE A 191 3.49 -22.99 10.96
N PRO A 192 3.13 -23.66 9.85
CA PRO A 192 3.91 -23.57 8.61
C PRO A 192 3.73 -22.21 7.91
N PRO A 193 4.63 -21.87 6.97
CA PRO A 193 4.39 -20.82 5.99
C PRO A 193 3.02 -20.95 5.33
N HIS A 194 2.40 -19.82 5.02
CA HIS A 194 1.10 -19.77 4.34
C HIS A 194 -0.08 -20.42 5.10
N ALA A 195 0.08 -20.67 6.40
CA ALA A 195 -0.98 -21.23 7.22
C ALA A 195 -2.11 -20.23 7.50
N ASP A 196 -3.34 -20.71 7.36
CA ASP A 196 -4.52 -20.08 7.95
C ASP A 196 -4.60 -20.47 9.43
N VAL A 197 -5.00 -19.52 10.28
CA VAL A 197 -5.09 -19.73 11.73
C VAL A 197 -6.40 -19.20 12.26
N GLU A 198 -6.78 -19.67 13.44
CA GLU A 198 -7.98 -19.24 14.13
C GLU A 198 -7.65 -18.65 15.48
N TYR A 199 -8.41 -17.64 15.89
CA TYR A 199 -8.34 -17.07 17.21
C TYR A 199 -9.72 -17.01 17.84
N VAL A 200 -9.85 -17.42 19.10
CA VAL A 200 -10.99 -17.03 19.93
C VAL A 200 -10.53 -15.86 20.78
N VAL A 201 -11.17 -14.71 20.60
CA VAL A 201 -10.79 -13.47 21.28
C VAL A 201 -11.96 -12.94 22.07
N GLU A 202 -11.67 -12.51 23.29
CA GLU A 202 -12.59 -11.81 24.18
C GLU A 202 -12.02 -10.41 24.46
N LEU A 203 -12.72 -9.37 23.99
CA LEU A 203 -12.37 -7.98 24.27
C LEU A 203 -12.96 -7.61 25.63
N LYS A 204 -12.16 -7.70 26.70
CA LYS A 204 -12.62 -7.42 28.06
C LYS A 204 -12.93 -5.94 28.24
N ASN A 205 -12.01 -5.08 27.81
CA ASN A 205 -12.13 -3.64 27.96
C ASN A 205 -11.26 -2.93 26.92
N PHE A 206 -11.52 -1.63 26.70
CA PHE A 206 -10.63 -0.78 25.92
C PHE A 206 -10.77 0.68 26.34
N GLU A 207 -9.71 1.44 26.12
CA GLU A 207 -9.68 2.90 26.21
C GLU A 207 -9.36 3.49 24.83
N LYS A 208 -10.26 4.31 24.27
CA LYS A 208 -10.04 4.93 22.97
C LYS A 208 -8.88 5.91 23.01
N ALA A 209 -8.07 5.92 21.95
CA ALA A 209 -7.15 7.02 21.73
C ALA A 209 -7.92 8.32 21.56
N LYS A 210 -7.40 9.39 22.16
CA LYS A 210 -7.93 10.74 21.96
C LYS A 210 -7.76 11.15 20.50
N GLU A 211 -8.84 11.60 19.88
CA GLU A 211 -8.83 12.06 18.50
C GLU A 211 -8.37 13.52 18.45
N GLY A 212 -7.74 13.94 17.34
CA GLY A 212 -7.15 15.28 17.22
C GLY A 212 -8.12 16.42 17.54
N TRP A 213 -9.38 16.30 17.13
CA TRP A 213 -10.40 17.32 17.40
C TRP A 213 -10.81 17.43 18.88
N SER A 214 -10.52 16.40 19.71
CA SER A 214 -10.84 16.40 21.14
C SER A 214 -9.77 17.04 22.02
N LEU A 215 -8.62 17.40 21.43
CA LEU A 215 -7.49 18.00 22.11
C LEU A 215 -7.42 19.50 21.81
N ASP A 216 -7.03 20.28 22.81
CA ASP A 216 -6.61 21.68 22.64
C ASP A 216 -5.17 21.76 22.11
N SER A 217 -4.70 22.98 21.82
CA SER A 217 -3.36 23.19 21.25
C SER A 217 -2.24 22.60 22.13
N ASP A 218 -2.36 22.69 23.45
CA ASP A 218 -1.37 22.17 24.39
C ASP A 218 -1.41 20.64 24.45
N GLY A 219 -2.60 20.03 24.52
CA GLY A 219 -2.76 18.59 24.45
C GLY A 219 -2.23 17.99 23.15
N LYS A 220 -2.37 18.69 22.01
CA LYS A 220 -1.79 18.26 20.72
C LYS A 220 -0.26 18.28 20.73
N LEU A 221 0.36 19.30 21.32
CA LEU A 221 1.82 19.39 21.43
C LEU A 221 2.39 18.30 22.36
N GLU A 222 1.77 18.09 23.51
CA GLU A 222 2.10 16.99 24.44
C GLU A 222 2.02 15.63 23.72
N GLN A 223 0.92 15.39 23.00
CA GLN A 223 0.72 14.14 22.27
C GLN A 223 1.74 13.95 21.14
N ALA A 224 2.09 15.02 20.43
CA ALA A 224 3.13 15.00 19.41
C ALA A 224 4.52 14.70 20.00
N LYS A 225 4.86 15.27 21.16
CA LYS A 225 6.11 14.95 21.88
C LYS A 225 6.17 13.49 22.28
N PHE A 226 5.07 12.96 22.83
CA PHE A 226 4.96 11.55 23.19
C PHE A 226 5.21 10.63 21.99
N PHE A 227 4.56 10.88 20.85
CA PHE A 227 4.78 10.08 19.63
C PHE A 227 6.18 10.25 19.06
N LYS A 228 6.80 11.42 19.18
CA LYS A 228 8.19 11.64 18.78
C LYS A 228 9.15 10.77 19.58
N GLU A 229 8.98 10.72 20.89
CA GLU A 229 9.81 9.88 21.78
C GLU A 229 9.62 8.40 21.45
N LYS A 230 8.36 7.95 21.36
CA LYS A 230 8.02 6.57 21.02
C LYS A 230 8.57 6.14 19.66
N GLY A 231 8.41 6.99 18.63
CA GLY A 231 8.99 6.76 17.31
C GLY A 231 10.52 6.66 17.34
N THR A 232 11.17 7.47 18.18
CA THR A 232 12.63 7.44 18.35
C THR A 232 13.09 6.14 19.02
N ASN A 233 12.34 5.63 19.99
CA ASN A 233 12.61 4.33 20.62
C ASN A 233 12.45 3.18 19.61
N TYR A 234 11.41 3.20 18.78
CA TYR A 234 11.26 2.22 17.70
C TYR A 234 12.36 2.32 16.65
N PHE A 235 12.78 3.53 16.29
CA PHE A 235 13.88 3.74 15.35
C PHE A 235 15.20 3.15 15.88
N LYS A 236 15.50 3.35 17.16
CA LYS A 236 16.68 2.75 17.83
C LYS A 236 16.61 1.23 17.89
N ALA A 237 15.42 0.67 18.01
CA ALA A 237 15.18 -0.78 17.96
C ALA A 237 15.11 -1.33 16.53
N GLU A 238 15.43 -0.51 15.50
CA GLU A 238 15.38 -0.86 14.07
C GLU A 238 13.98 -1.24 13.55
N LYS A 239 12.94 -0.89 14.31
CA LYS A 239 11.53 -1.13 13.97
C LYS A 239 10.99 0.02 13.13
N TYR A 240 11.56 0.21 11.94
CA TYR A 240 11.31 1.39 11.11
C TYR A 240 9.84 1.58 10.71
N GLN A 241 9.11 0.49 10.45
CA GLN A 241 7.68 0.55 10.12
C GLN A 241 6.82 1.09 11.29
N LEU A 242 7.13 0.71 12.54
CA LEU A 242 6.46 1.26 13.72
C LEU A 242 6.88 2.71 13.97
N ALA A 243 8.16 3.04 13.78
CA ALA A 243 8.64 4.41 13.87
C ALA A 243 7.91 5.33 12.87
N LEU A 244 7.73 4.89 11.61
CA LEU A 244 6.94 5.59 10.60
C LEU A 244 5.51 5.88 11.09
N LYS A 245 4.82 4.87 11.66
CA LYS A 245 3.47 5.06 12.21
C LYS A 245 3.45 6.15 13.29
N MET A 246 4.40 6.11 14.23
CA MET A 246 4.46 7.10 15.31
C MET A 246 4.72 8.52 14.78
N TYR A 247 5.68 8.69 13.88
CA TYR A 247 5.98 10.01 13.32
C TYR A 247 4.86 10.54 12.41
N LYS A 248 4.13 9.67 11.70
CA LYS A 248 2.93 10.06 10.93
C LYS A 248 1.82 10.61 11.84
N LYS A 249 1.64 10.04 13.05
CA LYS A 249 0.67 10.58 14.02
C LYS A 249 0.98 12.04 14.37
N ILE A 250 2.26 12.41 14.53
CA ILE A 250 2.66 13.80 14.79
C ILE A 250 2.12 14.76 13.72
N ILE A 251 2.29 14.39 12.44
CA ILE A 251 1.81 15.19 11.31
C ILE A 251 0.29 15.33 11.38
N THR A 252 -0.43 14.22 11.62
CA THR A 252 -1.89 14.22 11.76
C THR A 252 -2.39 15.17 12.86
N PHE A 253 -1.67 15.30 13.97
CA PHE A 253 -2.05 16.22 15.05
C PHE A 253 -1.69 17.68 14.80
N LEU A 254 -0.73 17.99 13.91
CA LEU A 254 -0.13 19.33 13.82
C LEU A 254 -0.26 20.02 12.45
N GLU A 255 -0.38 19.29 11.32
CA GLU A 255 -0.26 19.85 9.95
C GLU A 255 -1.39 20.82 9.60
N HIS A 256 -2.64 20.52 9.96
CA HIS A 256 -3.82 21.30 9.57
C HIS A 256 -4.37 22.22 10.66
N GLU A 257 -3.63 22.42 11.74
CA GLU A 257 -4.12 23.12 12.92
C GLU A 257 -3.86 24.63 12.83
N LEU A 258 -4.93 25.42 12.86
CA LEU A 258 -4.88 26.89 12.78
C LEU A 258 -4.79 27.57 14.16
N GLY A 259 -4.96 26.83 15.25
CA GLY A 259 -5.03 27.37 16.63
C GLY A 259 -3.68 27.60 17.32
N PHE A 260 -2.60 27.74 16.56
CA PHE A 260 -1.25 27.93 17.11
C PHE A 260 -0.76 29.35 16.84
N GLU A 261 -0.52 30.12 17.91
CA GLU A 261 -0.03 31.49 17.86
C GLU A 261 1.24 31.64 18.72
N GLY A 262 2.09 32.61 18.37
CA GLY A 262 3.31 32.93 19.11
C GLY A 262 4.26 31.74 19.27
N GLU A 263 4.82 31.58 20.47
CA GLU A 263 5.80 30.53 20.81
C GLU A 263 5.29 29.10 20.52
N LYS A 264 3.98 28.86 20.68
CA LYS A 264 3.39 27.55 20.42
C LYS A 264 3.43 27.18 18.94
N ASN A 265 3.37 28.17 18.05
CA ASN A 265 3.52 27.95 16.62
C ASN A 265 4.97 27.57 16.25
N ASP A 266 5.95 28.17 16.92
CA ASP A 266 7.36 27.84 16.71
C ASP A 266 7.67 26.43 17.21
N GLU A 267 7.11 26.06 18.36
CA GLU A 267 7.20 24.69 18.88
C GLU A 267 6.54 23.67 17.94
N ARG A 268 5.34 23.98 17.41
CA ARG A 268 4.66 23.17 16.40
C ARG A 268 5.54 22.96 15.16
N LYS A 269 6.09 24.04 14.59
CA LYS A 269 6.96 23.96 13.41
C LYS A 269 8.21 23.14 13.69
N ALA A 270 8.83 23.30 14.87
CA ALA A 270 9.99 22.52 15.27
C ALA A 270 9.67 21.02 15.39
N LEU A 271 8.48 20.67 15.92
CA LEU A 271 8.02 19.28 16.00
C LEU A 271 7.70 18.70 14.61
N LEU A 272 7.03 19.45 13.74
CA LEU A 272 6.76 19.04 12.35
C LEU A 272 8.06 18.82 11.57
N LEU A 273 9.01 19.75 11.66
CA LEU A 273 10.33 19.63 11.04
C LEU A 273 11.03 18.35 11.54
N ALA A 274 11.06 18.12 12.85
CA ALA A 274 11.65 16.91 13.41
C ALA A 274 10.94 15.63 12.94
N ALA A 275 9.61 15.64 12.81
CA ALA A 275 8.82 14.51 12.34
C ALA A 275 9.14 14.18 10.87
N HIS A 276 9.12 15.16 9.97
CA HIS A 276 9.46 14.98 8.56
C HIS A 276 10.89 14.48 8.37
N LEU A 277 11.85 15.08 9.08
CA LEU A 277 13.24 14.62 9.05
C LEU A 277 13.36 13.16 9.49
N ASN A 278 12.73 12.78 10.60
CA ASN A 278 12.80 11.42 11.11
C ASN A 278 12.07 10.41 10.21
N LEU A 279 10.94 10.79 9.59
CA LEU A 279 10.28 9.99 8.56
C LEU A 279 11.19 9.75 7.36
N ALA A 280 11.84 10.81 6.84
CA ALA A 280 12.79 10.67 5.74
C ALA A 280 13.91 9.68 6.08
N MET A 281 14.43 9.73 7.32
CA MET A 281 15.43 8.76 7.78
C MET A 281 14.89 7.33 7.83
N CYS A 282 13.65 7.12 8.28
CA CYS A 282 13.02 5.81 8.30
C CYS A 282 12.84 5.25 6.88
N TYR A 283 12.36 6.08 5.95
CA TYR A 283 12.18 5.69 4.55
C TYR A 283 13.52 5.37 3.86
N LEU A 284 14.58 6.14 4.13
CA LEU A 284 15.93 5.80 3.66
C LEU A 284 16.40 4.44 4.18
N LYS A 285 16.11 4.10 5.44
CA LYS A 285 16.42 2.77 6.01
C LYS A 285 15.61 1.63 5.38
N LEU A 286 14.40 1.94 4.91
CA LEU A 286 13.51 1.01 4.21
C LEU A 286 13.74 0.99 2.69
N THR A 287 14.68 1.77 2.17
CA THR A 287 14.97 1.95 0.73
C THR A 287 13.81 2.52 -0.10
N GLU A 288 12.82 3.11 0.57
CA GLU A 288 11.68 3.83 -0.02
C GLU A 288 12.12 5.26 -0.38
N ASN A 289 12.93 5.38 -1.43
CA ASN A 289 13.63 6.64 -1.75
C ASN A 289 12.70 7.78 -2.19
N LEU A 290 11.57 7.47 -2.84
CA LEU A 290 10.61 8.47 -3.29
C LEU A 290 9.95 9.15 -2.08
N GLU A 291 9.47 8.34 -1.14
CA GLU A 291 8.84 8.79 0.10
C GLU A 291 9.84 9.56 0.97
N ALA A 292 11.09 9.10 1.02
CA ALA A 292 12.16 9.82 1.72
C ALA A 292 12.38 11.23 1.16
N ARG A 293 12.43 11.37 -0.18
CA ARG A 293 12.54 12.67 -0.86
C ARG A 293 11.37 13.58 -0.50
N ASP A 294 10.14 13.08 -0.61
CA ASP A 294 8.93 13.88 -0.36
C ASP A 294 8.88 14.41 1.07
N GLN A 295 9.31 13.61 2.05
CA GLN A 295 9.40 14.07 3.43
C GLN A 295 10.52 15.10 3.62
N CYS A 296 11.65 14.96 2.92
CA CYS A 296 12.69 15.98 2.92
C CYS A 296 12.22 17.31 2.30
N ASP A 297 11.45 17.27 1.22
CA ASP A 297 10.90 18.48 0.60
C ASP A 297 9.99 19.21 1.59
N LYS A 298 9.06 18.50 2.25
CA LYS A 298 8.25 19.06 3.33
C LYS A 298 9.07 19.63 4.49
N ALA A 299 10.18 18.98 4.87
CA ALA A 299 11.09 19.51 5.88
C ALA A 299 11.77 20.82 5.44
N LEU A 300 12.16 20.92 4.16
CA LEU A 300 12.83 22.08 3.59
C LEU A 300 11.88 23.24 3.28
N GLU A 301 10.58 22.97 3.10
CA GLU A 301 9.55 24.02 3.11
C GLU A 301 9.45 24.73 4.46
N LEU A 302 9.70 24.02 5.56
CA LEU A 302 9.72 24.57 6.92
C LEU A 302 11.06 25.25 7.26
N ASP A 303 12.17 24.64 6.86
CA ASP A 303 13.53 25.15 7.06
C ASP A 303 14.40 24.89 5.81
N PRO A 304 14.48 25.85 4.88
CA PRO A 304 15.20 25.67 3.61
C PRO A 304 16.70 25.40 3.75
N ASN A 305 17.30 25.79 4.88
CA ASN A 305 18.73 25.61 5.15
C ASN A 305 19.00 24.42 6.09
N ASN A 306 18.03 23.53 6.25
CA ASN A 306 18.20 22.37 7.12
C ASN A 306 19.24 21.40 6.57
N ILE A 307 20.41 21.33 7.20
CA ILE A 307 21.53 20.45 6.79
C ILE A 307 21.08 18.98 6.72
N LYS A 308 20.30 18.51 7.71
CA LYS A 308 19.83 17.11 7.74
C LYS A 308 18.83 16.85 6.62
N GLY A 309 17.94 17.80 6.33
CA GLY A 309 16.97 17.72 5.25
C GLY A 309 17.65 17.60 3.89
N LEU A 310 18.55 18.55 3.57
CA LEU A 310 19.33 18.56 2.33
C LEU A 310 20.16 17.28 2.18
N PHE A 311 20.88 16.89 3.23
CA PHE A 311 21.72 15.70 3.18
C PHE A 311 20.91 14.42 2.94
N ARG A 312 19.78 14.24 3.64
CA ARG A 312 18.90 13.08 3.46
C ARG A 312 18.21 13.09 2.08
N ARG A 313 17.87 14.26 1.55
CA ARG A 313 17.31 14.39 0.20
C ARG A 313 18.33 14.00 -0.86
N GLY A 314 19.58 14.44 -0.71
CA GLY A 314 20.68 14.02 -1.58
C GLY A 314 20.90 12.50 -1.55
N GLN A 315 20.78 11.87 -0.39
CA GLN A 315 20.83 10.40 -0.28
C GLN A 315 19.65 9.72 -1.00
N ALA A 316 18.44 10.26 -0.86
CA ALA A 316 17.25 9.76 -1.57
C ALA A 316 17.41 9.87 -3.09
N TRP A 317 17.88 11.03 -3.61
CA TRP A 317 18.17 11.21 -5.03
C TRP A 317 19.22 10.23 -5.57
N LEU A 318 20.28 9.96 -4.79
CA LEU A 318 21.27 8.93 -5.14
C LEU A 318 20.65 7.53 -5.22
N GLY A 319 19.69 7.23 -4.36
CA GLY A 319 18.91 5.99 -4.39
C GLY A 319 17.96 5.89 -5.58
N MET A 320 17.49 7.04 -6.09
CA MET A 320 16.68 7.16 -7.31
C MET A 320 17.50 7.24 -8.61
N VAL A 321 18.84 7.12 -8.53
CA VAL A 321 19.75 7.23 -9.69
C VAL A 321 19.67 8.61 -10.37
N GLU A 322 19.50 9.66 -9.57
CA GLU A 322 19.45 11.06 -10.00
C GLU A 322 20.64 11.87 -9.42
N PRO A 323 21.89 11.57 -9.84
CA PRO A 323 23.08 12.11 -9.21
C PRO A 323 23.28 13.61 -9.44
N GLU A 324 22.71 14.22 -10.50
CA GLU A 324 22.74 15.67 -10.72
C GLU A 324 22.03 16.42 -9.59
N LYS A 325 20.82 15.99 -9.24
CA LYS A 325 20.02 16.59 -8.15
C LYS A 325 20.67 16.36 -6.80
N ALA A 326 21.15 15.14 -6.57
CA ALA A 326 21.88 14.80 -5.35
C ALA A 326 23.13 15.67 -5.16
N LYS A 327 23.89 15.91 -6.24
CA LYS A 327 25.07 16.77 -6.22
C LYS A 327 24.72 18.18 -5.75
N ALA A 328 23.63 18.76 -6.25
CA ALA A 328 23.19 20.10 -5.87
C ALA A 328 22.87 20.18 -4.36
N ASP A 329 22.20 19.16 -3.81
CA ASP A 329 21.89 19.09 -2.38
C ASP A 329 23.15 18.98 -1.52
N PHE A 330 24.11 18.11 -1.88
CA PHE A 330 25.36 17.99 -1.12
C PHE A 330 26.25 19.23 -1.25
N GLU A 331 26.24 19.90 -2.40
CA GLU A 331 26.94 21.16 -2.57
C GLU A 331 26.37 22.25 -1.65
N MET A 332 25.04 22.31 -1.50
CA MET A 332 24.41 23.22 -0.55
C MET A 332 24.78 22.87 0.91
N VAL A 333 24.82 21.58 1.26
CA VAL A 333 25.30 21.15 2.59
C VAL A 333 26.75 21.58 2.82
N MET A 334 27.64 21.43 1.85
CA MET A 334 29.04 21.85 1.97
C MET A 334 29.19 23.37 2.08
N LYS A 335 28.31 24.15 1.44
CA LYS A 335 28.26 25.62 1.57
C LYS A 335 27.84 26.04 2.98
N LEU A 336 26.85 25.35 3.57
CA LEU A 336 26.35 25.65 4.91
C LEU A 336 27.27 25.11 6.02
N GLU A 337 27.86 23.94 5.83
CA GLU A 337 28.74 23.26 6.78
C GLU A 337 29.99 22.69 6.07
N PRO A 338 31.03 23.51 5.85
CA PRO A 338 32.25 23.08 5.17
C PRO A 338 33.01 21.96 5.88
N SER A 339 32.80 21.76 7.19
CA SER A 339 33.41 20.68 7.98
C SER A 339 32.78 19.30 7.75
N ASN A 340 31.67 19.22 7.02
CA ASN A 340 30.91 18.00 6.86
C ASN A 340 31.58 17.03 5.86
N LYS A 341 32.47 16.18 6.38
CA LYS A 341 33.19 15.16 5.57
C LYS A 341 32.24 14.19 4.86
N ALA A 342 31.10 13.87 5.46
CA ALA A 342 30.15 12.95 4.84
C ALA A 342 29.54 13.56 3.58
N ALA A 343 29.21 14.86 3.60
CA ALA A 343 28.70 15.57 2.42
C ALA A 343 29.74 15.64 1.30
N ALA A 344 31.01 15.90 1.63
CA ALA A 344 32.10 15.88 0.67
C ALA A 344 32.27 14.50 0.00
N ASN A 345 32.24 13.42 0.78
CA ASN A 345 32.35 12.07 0.25
C ASN A 345 31.17 11.72 -0.68
N HIS A 346 29.94 12.08 -0.29
CA HIS A 346 28.77 11.86 -1.14
C HIS A 346 28.78 12.73 -2.39
N TYR A 347 29.29 13.96 -2.33
CA TYR A 347 29.49 14.82 -3.49
C TYR A 347 30.47 14.18 -4.49
N SER A 348 31.61 13.67 -4.02
CA SER A 348 32.56 12.91 -4.85
C SER A 348 31.91 11.67 -5.47
N LEU A 349 31.09 10.94 -4.71
CA LEU A 349 30.33 9.81 -5.22
C LEU A 349 29.35 10.23 -6.34
N CYS A 350 28.68 11.37 -6.21
CA CYS A 350 27.82 11.90 -7.27
C CYS A 350 28.64 12.15 -8.55
N LEU A 351 29.84 12.73 -8.45
CA LEU A 351 30.70 13.00 -9.61
C LEU A 351 31.11 11.71 -10.33
N VAL A 352 31.46 10.66 -9.57
CA VAL A 352 31.78 9.34 -10.14
C VAL A 352 30.57 8.77 -10.88
N LYS A 353 29.38 8.75 -10.24
CA LYS A 353 28.15 8.27 -10.88
C LYS A 353 27.78 9.05 -12.13
N LEU A 354 27.92 10.38 -12.12
CA LEU A 354 27.69 11.23 -13.30
C LEU A 354 28.62 10.87 -14.45
N LYS A 355 29.91 10.62 -14.17
CA LYS A 355 30.88 10.21 -15.19
C LYS A 355 30.52 8.84 -15.77
N GLU A 356 30.13 7.90 -14.92
CA GLU A 356 29.68 6.57 -15.34
C GLU A 356 28.42 6.63 -16.21
N GLN A 357 27.45 7.46 -15.82
CA GLN A 357 26.18 7.64 -16.54
C GLN A 357 26.42 8.23 -17.94
N LYS A 358 27.22 9.31 -18.04
CA LYS A 358 27.65 9.88 -19.33
C LYS A 358 28.43 8.89 -20.20
N SER A 359 29.32 8.09 -19.60
CA SER A 359 30.06 7.06 -20.33
C SER A 359 29.13 5.97 -20.87
N ARG A 360 28.16 5.53 -20.07
CA ARG A 360 27.15 4.54 -20.47
C ARG A 360 26.26 5.07 -21.58
N GLU A 361 25.77 6.30 -21.45
CA GLU A 361 25.00 6.98 -22.49
C GLU A 361 25.79 7.08 -23.79
N LYS A 362 27.06 7.54 -23.74
CA LYS A 362 27.94 7.60 -24.92
C LYS A 362 28.06 6.25 -25.62
N LYS A 363 28.24 5.15 -24.87
CA LYS A 363 28.29 3.79 -25.43
C LYS A 363 26.96 3.37 -26.04
N ILE A 364 25.84 3.66 -25.36
CA ILE A 364 24.50 3.35 -25.84
C ILE A 364 24.22 4.10 -27.15
N TYR A 365 24.50 5.40 -27.22
CA TYR A 365 24.33 6.19 -28.43
C TYR A 365 25.25 5.69 -29.56
N ALA A 366 26.52 5.43 -29.29
CA ALA A 366 27.45 4.88 -30.29
C ALA A 366 26.92 3.57 -30.90
N ASN A 367 26.47 2.64 -30.05
CA ASN A 367 25.90 1.37 -30.49
C ASN A 367 24.57 1.56 -31.26
N MET A 368 23.74 2.53 -30.89
CA MET A 368 22.52 2.86 -31.63
C MET A 368 22.84 3.42 -33.02
N PHE A 369 23.80 4.35 -33.12
CA PHE A 369 24.28 4.89 -34.41
C PHE A 369 24.81 3.78 -35.32
N GLU A 370 25.60 2.85 -34.79
CA GLU A 370 26.13 1.72 -35.56
C GLU A 370 25.01 0.80 -36.07
N LYS A 371 24.02 0.48 -35.23
CA LYS A 371 22.85 -0.33 -35.63
C LYS A 371 21.99 0.34 -36.69
N PHE A 372 21.75 1.65 -36.59
CA PHE A 372 21.01 2.39 -37.62
C PHE A 372 21.79 2.41 -38.94
N ALA A 373 23.10 2.65 -38.90
CA ALA A 373 23.95 2.60 -40.08
C ALA A 373 24.03 1.20 -40.72
N GLN A 374 23.90 0.12 -39.95
CA GLN A 374 23.78 -1.25 -40.46
C GLN A 374 22.41 -1.47 -41.12
N ARG A 375 21.32 -1.03 -40.49
CA ARG A 375 19.96 -1.15 -41.04
C ARG A 375 19.80 -0.37 -42.35
N ASP A 376 20.33 0.84 -42.45
CA ASP A 376 20.27 1.65 -43.67
C ASP A 376 21.01 0.95 -44.83
N ARG A 377 22.11 0.23 -44.53
CA ARG A 377 22.81 -0.61 -45.51
C ARG A 377 22.00 -1.83 -45.93
N GLU A 378 21.22 -2.42 -45.02
CA GLU A 378 20.35 -3.57 -45.31
C GLU A 378 19.09 -3.20 -46.10
N VAL A 379 18.46 -2.05 -45.79
CA VAL A 379 17.24 -1.57 -46.47
C VAL A 379 17.57 -0.88 -47.80
N GLY A 380 18.72 -0.22 -47.92
CA GLY A 380 19.21 0.35 -49.18
C GLY A 380 19.55 -0.68 -50.27
N GLY A 381 19.50 -1.98 -49.94
CA GLY A 381 19.68 -3.09 -50.89
C GLY A 381 18.40 -3.60 -51.55
N GLN A 382 17.22 -3.06 -51.22
CA GLN A 382 15.95 -3.38 -51.89
C GLN A 382 15.41 -2.16 -52.65
N THR A 383 16.09 -1.74 -53.72
CA THR A 383 15.38 -1.09 -54.83
C THR A 383 14.61 -2.17 -55.57
N MET A 384 13.28 -2.14 -55.42
CA MET A 384 12.35 -2.83 -56.33
C MET A 384 12.68 -2.41 -57.76
N ASP A 385 13.03 -3.38 -58.61
CA ASP A 385 13.12 -3.20 -60.05
C ASP A 385 11.79 -2.66 -60.59
N VAL A 386 11.85 -1.49 -61.21
CA VAL A 386 10.72 -0.87 -61.92
C VAL A 386 10.59 -1.58 -63.27
N GLU A 387 9.62 -2.49 -63.42
CA GLU A 387 9.16 -2.91 -64.74
C GLU A 387 8.25 -1.81 -65.32
N GLU A 388 8.79 -1.02 -66.25
CA GLU A 388 8.00 -0.18 -67.14
C GLU A 388 7.17 -1.05 -68.09
N THR A 389 5.84 -0.95 -68.03
CA THR A 389 4.95 -1.33 -69.14
C THR A 389 4.08 -0.13 -69.56
N PRO A 390 3.78 0.01 -70.86
CA PRO A 390 3.34 1.28 -71.42
C PRO A 390 1.85 1.56 -71.18
N ALA A 391 1.58 2.84 -70.95
CA ALA A 391 0.30 3.42 -70.61
C ALA A 391 -0.80 3.27 -71.69
N LYS A 392 -2.05 3.14 -71.23
CA LYS A 392 -3.26 3.69 -71.89
C LYS A 392 -4.37 4.02 -70.87
N GLY A 393 -4.68 5.33 -70.77
CA GLY A 393 -5.92 5.98 -70.30
C GLY A 393 -6.35 5.74 -68.85
N LEU A 394 -6.83 6.71 -68.08
CA LEU A 394 -7.67 7.85 -68.42
C LEU A 394 -7.58 8.90 -67.27
N LEU A 395 -7.73 10.17 -67.63
CA LEU A 395 -7.65 11.40 -66.83
C LEU A 395 -8.49 11.39 -65.54
N VAL A 396 -8.02 12.12 -64.49
CA VAL A 396 -8.57 13.42 -64.03
C VAL A 396 -7.85 13.92 -62.75
N GLY A 397 -7.27 15.13 -62.84
CA GLY A 397 -7.36 16.21 -61.84
C GLY A 397 -6.56 16.15 -60.52
N CYS A 398 -5.44 16.89 -60.45
CA CYS A 398 -5.23 18.07 -59.57
C CYS A 398 -3.73 18.43 -59.39
N ASP A 399 -3.36 19.58 -59.97
CA ASP A 399 -2.46 20.65 -59.48
C ASP A 399 -1.04 20.34 -58.91
N VAL A 400 -0.09 20.37 -59.85
CA VAL A 400 1.28 20.97 -59.87
C VAL A 400 2.02 21.20 -58.54
N VAL A 401 3.08 20.41 -58.33
CA VAL A 401 4.18 20.62 -57.37
C VAL A 401 5.30 21.46 -58.02
N PRO A 402 5.94 22.43 -57.32
CA PRO A 402 7.08 23.17 -57.87
C PRO A 402 8.33 22.29 -58.04
N SER A 403 9.10 22.55 -59.09
CA SER A 403 10.27 21.77 -59.49
C SER A 403 11.40 21.70 -58.44
N LEU A 404 12.06 20.53 -58.41
CA LEU A 404 13.19 20.09 -57.57
C LEU A 404 14.31 21.13 -57.34
N GLN A 405 14.44 22.12 -58.22
CA GLN A 405 15.47 23.16 -58.12
C GLN A 405 15.24 24.12 -56.92
N LYS A 406 13.98 24.36 -56.52
CA LYS A 406 13.69 25.23 -55.36
C LYS A 406 13.96 24.56 -54.02
N GLU A 407 13.91 23.24 -53.96
CA GLU A 407 14.15 22.47 -52.73
C GLU A 407 15.64 22.36 -52.41
N GLU A 408 16.49 22.29 -53.44
CA GLU A 408 17.94 22.36 -53.30
C GLU A 408 18.42 23.76 -52.89
N GLU A 409 17.83 24.82 -53.44
CA GLU A 409 18.11 26.21 -53.00
C GLU A 409 17.68 26.45 -51.55
N TRP A 410 16.54 25.89 -51.12
CA TRP A 410 16.09 26.00 -49.73
C TRP A 410 17.01 25.25 -48.75
N ARG A 411 17.52 24.06 -49.13
CA ARG A 411 18.52 23.32 -48.34
C ARG A 411 19.87 24.03 -48.27
N ARG A 412 20.29 24.71 -49.34
CA ARG A 412 21.57 25.43 -49.38
C ARG A 412 21.55 26.73 -48.56
N ASN A 413 20.36 27.28 -48.29
CA ASN A 413 20.17 28.50 -47.49
C ASN A 413 19.82 28.26 -46.01
N GLN A 414 19.86 27.02 -45.52
CA GLN A 414 19.74 26.77 -44.07
C GLN A 414 21.04 27.15 -43.35
N PRO A 415 20.99 27.87 -42.22
CA PRO A 415 22.17 28.16 -41.43
C PRO A 415 22.73 26.86 -40.82
N ASP A 416 24.03 26.66 -40.98
CA ASP A 416 24.75 25.51 -40.45
C ASP A 416 24.83 25.57 -38.92
N VAL A 417 23.91 24.88 -38.26
CA VAL A 417 23.79 24.83 -36.80
C VAL A 417 25.00 24.13 -36.15
N MET A 418 25.87 23.46 -36.93
CA MET A 418 27.13 22.90 -36.41
C MET A 418 28.23 23.96 -36.20
N ASN A 419 28.12 25.14 -36.81
CA ASN A 419 29.15 26.19 -36.69
C ASN A 419 28.82 27.27 -35.62
N THR A 420 27.82 27.01 -34.77
CA THR A 420 27.44 27.88 -33.62
C THR A 420 27.75 27.28 -32.25
N LEU A 421 28.48 26.17 -32.20
CA LEU A 421 29.16 25.68 -31.00
C LEU A 421 30.64 26.07 -31.14
N GLY A 422 31.05 27.05 -30.34
CA GLY A 422 32.37 27.67 -30.42
C GLY A 422 33.53 26.70 -30.44
N GLU A 423 34.61 27.15 -31.09
CA GLU A 423 35.92 26.53 -31.22
C GLU A 423 36.37 25.85 -29.91
N TRP A 424 36.25 24.52 -29.85
CA TRP A 424 37.06 23.68 -28.96
C TRP A 424 38.16 23.06 -29.80
N GLY A 425 39.16 23.88 -30.12
CA GLY A 425 40.43 23.47 -30.69
C GLY A 425 41.56 24.01 -29.83
N GLU A 426 42.51 23.14 -29.48
CA GLU A 426 43.86 23.42 -28.96
C GLU A 426 44.19 23.23 -27.46
N ASP A 427 43.37 22.56 -26.63
CA ASP A 427 43.80 22.27 -25.23
C ASP A 427 43.49 20.86 -24.68
N GLU A 428 43.57 19.82 -25.51
CA GLU A 428 43.73 18.44 -25.04
C GLU A 428 45.07 17.87 -25.52
N ARG A 429 46.16 18.25 -24.84
CA ARG A 429 47.40 17.47 -24.90
C ARG A 429 47.18 16.15 -24.18
N GLU A 430 47.53 15.05 -24.85
CA GLU A 430 47.73 13.76 -24.21
C GLU A 430 48.70 13.93 -23.03
N ARG A 431 48.19 13.72 -21.81
CA ARG A 431 49.00 13.81 -20.59
C ARG A 431 49.92 12.59 -20.54
N GLU A 432 51.23 12.82 -20.52
CA GLU A 432 52.19 11.77 -20.20
C GLU A 432 51.98 11.27 -18.77
N MET A 433 52.03 9.94 -18.59
CA MET A 433 51.97 9.29 -17.28
C MET A 433 53.05 9.87 -16.36
N THR A 434 52.65 10.21 -15.14
CA THR A 434 53.58 10.64 -14.09
C THR A 434 54.51 9.52 -13.67
N ASP A 435 55.68 9.85 -13.13
CA ASP A 435 56.66 8.85 -12.68
C ASP A 435 56.05 7.89 -11.62
N PHE A 436 55.11 8.39 -10.82
CA PHE A 436 54.32 7.58 -9.88
C PHE A 436 53.45 6.51 -10.56
N GLU A 437 52.87 6.82 -11.72
CA GLU A 437 52.04 5.90 -12.52
C GLU A 437 52.91 4.86 -13.28
N ARG A 438 54.17 5.19 -13.60
CA ARG A 438 55.14 4.22 -14.17
C ARG A 438 55.68 3.25 -13.12
N GLU A 439 55.85 3.71 -11.88
CA GLU A 439 56.38 2.88 -10.79
C GLU A 439 55.33 1.94 -10.17
N ASN A 440 54.04 2.16 -10.43
CA ASN A 440 52.93 1.36 -9.86
C ASN A 440 51.96 0.81 -10.92
N PRO A 441 52.39 -0.13 -11.79
CA PRO A 441 51.59 -0.62 -12.92
C PRO A 441 50.34 -1.44 -12.53
N ASN A 442 50.11 -1.70 -11.23
CA ASN A 442 48.95 -2.44 -10.72
C ASN A 442 47.91 -1.56 -10.00
N ILE A 443 48.02 -0.24 -10.06
CA ILE A 443 46.92 0.63 -9.64
C ILE A 443 45.90 0.70 -10.78
N LEU A 444 44.78 -0.02 -10.57
CA LEU A 444 43.53 -0.08 -11.33
C LEU A 444 43.53 -0.91 -12.64
N MET A 445 43.51 -2.22 -12.47
CA MET A 445 42.85 -3.15 -13.41
C MET A 445 41.76 -3.91 -12.64
N LEU A 446 40.50 -3.50 -12.78
CA LEU A 446 39.37 -4.40 -12.53
C LEU A 446 38.96 -5.00 -13.86
N ASN A 447 39.08 -6.32 -13.96
CA ASN A 447 38.60 -7.10 -15.09
C ASN A 447 37.07 -7.13 -15.10
N SER A 448 36.52 -7.42 -16.28
CA SER A 448 35.10 -7.40 -16.62
C SER A 448 34.26 -8.53 -16.00
N THR A 449 34.69 -9.18 -14.92
CA THR A 449 33.99 -10.38 -14.38
C THR A 449 33.59 -10.34 -12.90
N GLY A 450 33.85 -9.27 -12.15
CA GLY A 450 33.13 -9.00 -10.89
C GLY A 450 33.14 -10.12 -9.82
N GLU A 451 34.32 -10.49 -9.31
CA GLU A 451 34.43 -11.27 -8.06
C GLU A 451 35.10 -10.44 -6.95
N GLU A 452 34.59 -10.64 -5.72
CA GLU A 452 34.85 -9.88 -4.49
C GLU A 452 36.32 -9.89 -4.01
N PHE A 453 36.75 -8.80 -3.36
CA PHE A 453 37.93 -8.82 -2.50
C PHE A 453 37.53 -9.18 -1.06
N LYS A 454 37.93 -10.38 -0.61
CA LYS A 454 38.08 -10.74 0.81
C LYS A 454 39.46 -10.30 1.32
N ASN A 455 39.47 -9.73 2.52
CA ASN A 455 40.63 -9.40 3.37
C ASN A 455 41.57 -8.32 2.85
N MET A 456 41.30 -7.07 3.24
CA MET A 456 42.20 -6.26 4.08
C MET A 456 41.46 -5.07 4.67
#